data_AF-A0A7X9IC72-F1
#
_entry.id   AF-A0A7X9IC72-F1
#
_cell.length_a   1.000
_cell.length_b   1.000
_cell.length_c   1.000
_cell.angle_alpha   90.00
_cell.angle_beta   90.00
_cell.angle_gamma   90.00
#
_symmetry.space_group_name_H-M   'P 1'
#
loop_
_entity.id
_entity.type
_entity.pdbx_description
1 polymer ?
#
loop_
_entity_poly.entity_id
_entity_poly.type
_entity_poly.pdbx_seq_one_letter_code
_entity_poly.pdbx_strand_id
1 'polypeptide(L)'
;MAKNEFDLSKLKGRPGRWRDWLESRKIPYKIIFILMGIASTIWFLVRVIPKPSRATYPCMKVAAPFMSGFVGYLLAVGGLTALSRKLRSRLINVRFCAALMLLTGVIIAMAVTPANNQQTQLKMGPDDGPNQPMGEAKGIFPGRVVWVWNPDATNEKFEHNDFATYDWYFSAHNNNPEVIGKMFRDGILRLTGEKNARNAWESVFRYFNLNKHNQKRGYQAGEKIFIKINQGQSRWVLSQKDKDNGFYLPKTLEENEMRRAANFVPTEQGPYVVLEVLRELINEAGIPQENISIGDPMCPIWGHNYEVWAKEFPGVKYLDKNTTNFGRTLVKLTPEPVLFYSDKTITDKLYDVIVEADYLINMTNLKSHMIAGISLTAKSHFGNIGRATAGHLHYSHPANRRGGRYENTGYRKYRVFVDLMGSKYLGQNTLIWIVEGLFGGGASEIKGPVKYFMAPFNNDWSNSIFMSLDPVAIESVGYDFLRTEWNGERKHDPVNNDSEFHPNINGVDDYMHQAADRANWPEGIIYDPDNSGTPVPVLGVHEHWNNPVD
;
A
#
# COMPACT_ATOMS: atom_id res chain seq x y z
N MET A 1 11.83 -7.39 25.96
CA MET A 1 12.41 -6.02 25.83
C MET A 1 12.47 -5.38 27.21
N ALA A 2 13.66 -5.10 27.74
CA ALA A 2 13.81 -4.36 28.98
C ALA A 2 13.42 -2.88 28.72
N LYS A 3 12.52 -2.33 29.55
CA LYS A 3 12.17 -0.91 29.50
C LYS A 3 13.41 -0.09 29.82
N ASN A 4 13.83 0.79 28.91
CA ASN A 4 14.80 1.84 29.21
C ASN A 4 14.16 2.77 30.25
N GLU A 5 14.54 2.64 31.51
CA GLU A 5 14.15 3.59 32.55
C GLU A 5 14.85 4.92 32.30
N PHE A 6 14.09 6.01 32.47
CA PHE A 6 14.57 7.36 32.24
C PHE A 6 15.52 7.77 33.36
N ASP A 7 16.80 7.93 33.03
CA ASP A 7 17.85 8.31 33.97
C ASP A 7 17.98 9.84 34.07
N LEU A 8 17.42 10.40 35.15
CA LEU A 8 17.44 11.82 35.48
C LEU A 8 18.87 12.40 35.58
N SER A 9 19.88 11.57 35.88
CA SER A 9 21.29 12.01 35.97
C SER A 9 21.86 12.42 34.60
N LYS A 10 21.27 11.93 33.51
CA LYS A 10 21.74 12.16 32.12
C LYS A 10 21.16 13.42 31.46
N LEU A 11 20.32 14.18 32.17
CA LEU A 11 19.78 15.45 31.65
C LEU A 11 20.90 16.47 31.40
N LYS A 12 21.06 16.90 30.14
CA LYS A 12 22.02 17.94 29.72
C LYS A 12 21.32 19.27 29.39
N GLY A 13 22.07 20.36 29.34
CA GLY A 13 21.55 21.68 28.97
C GLY A 13 20.75 22.37 30.09
N ARG A 14 19.77 23.21 29.71
CA ARG A 14 18.95 23.97 30.69
C ARG A 14 18.25 23.06 31.73
N PRO A 15 17.64 21.91 31.36
CA PRO A 15 17.02 21.02 32.34
C PRO A 15 17.99 20.45 33.38
N GLY A 16 19.20 20.06 32.96
CA GLY A 16 20.25 19.59 33.88
C GLY A 16 20.71 20.68 34.85
N ARG A 17 20.90 21.91 34.36
CA ARG A 17 21.23 23.07 35.24
C ARG A 17 20.15 23.35 36.28
N TRP A 18 18.88 23.22 35.91
CA TRP A 18 17.76 23.38 36.85
C TRP A 18 17.72 22.28 37.90
N ARG A 19 17.97 21.02 37.52
CA ARG A 19 18.13 19.90 38.47
C ARG A 19 19.24 20.20 39.48
N ASP A 20 20.44 20.52 39.01
CA ASP A 20 21.61 20.77 39.87
C ASP A 20 21.39 21.99 40.79
N TRP A 21 20.69 23.01 40.30
CA TRP A 21 20.31 24.18 41.09
C TRP A 21 19.30 23.85 42.20
N LEU A 22 18.31 22.98 41.91
CA LEU A 22 17.32 22.54 42.91
C LEU A 22 17.97 21.65 43.97
N GLU A 23 18.87 20.75 43.57
CA GLU A 23 19.61 19.86 44.46
C GLU A 23 20.57 20.62 45.39
N SER A 24 21.33 21.58 44.84
CA SER A 24 22.29 22.39 45.62
C SER A 24 21.63 23.26 46.70
N ARG A 25 20.38 23.68 46.50
CA ARG A 25 19.61 24.47 47.48
C ARG A 25 18.79 23.63 48.47
N LYS A 26 18.84 22.29 48.37
CA LYS A 26 18.08 21.34 49.22
C LYS A 26 16.61 21.75 49.38
N ILE A 27 15.99 22.27 48.31
CA ILE A 27 14.60 22.73 48.39
C ILE A 27 13.70 21.53 48.67
N PRO A 28 12.91 21.54 49.75
CA PRO A 28 12.01 20.43 50.07
C PRO A 28 11.05 20.15 48.91
N TYR A 29 10.94 18.89 48.49
CA TYR A 29 10.01 18.47 47.44
C TYR A 29 8.56 18.90 47.69
N LYS A 30 8.17 19.05 48.97
CA LYS A 30 6.85 19.56 49.39
C LYS A 30 6.60 20.99 48.91
N ILE A 31 7.62 21.85 48.95
CA ILE A 31 7.52 23.23 48.50
C ILE A 31 7.43 23.27 46.97
N ILE A 32 8.21 22.44 46.29
CA ILE A 32 8.16 22.31 44.83
C ILE A 32 6.77 21.84 44.38
N PHE A 33 6.20 20.82 45.02
CA PHE A 33 4.86 20.33 44.73
C PHE A 33 3.79 21.42 44.91
N ILE A 34 3.84 22.20 46.01
CA ILE A 34 2.89 23.30 46.26
C ILE A 34 3.04 24.39 45.20
N LEU A 35 4.26 24.83 44.90
CA LEU A 35 4.51 25.89 43.91
C LEU A 35 4.10 25.47 42.50
N MET A 36 4.44 24.25 42.09
CA MET A 36 4.04 23.70 40.78
C MET A 36 2.53 23.51 40.70
N GLY A 37 1.89 23.03 41.78
CA GLY A 37 0.45 22.87 41.87
C GLY A 37 -0.28 24.20 41.71
N ILE A 38 0.13 25.24 42.45
CA ILE A 38 -0.43 26.59 42.36
C ILE A 38 -0.22 27.17 40.96
N ALA A 39 1.01 27.14 40.44
CA ALA A 39 1.33 27.71 39.13
C ALA A 39 0.55 27.01 38.01
N SER A 40 0.44 25.68 38.06
CA SER A 40 -0.32 24.90 37.07
C SER A 40 -1.82 25.18 37.17
N THR A 41 -2.35 25.33 38.39
CA THR A 41 -3.76 25.67 38.62
C THR A 41 -4.10 27.05 38.07
N ILE A 42 -3.30 28.08 38.42
CA ILE A 42 -3.50 29.45 37.93
C ILE A 42 -3.40 29.47 36.40
N TRP A 43 -2.37 28.84 35.83
CA TRP A 43 -2.17 28.83 34.39
C TRP A 43 -3.32 28.13 33.64
N PHE A 44 -3.78 27.00 34.16
CA PHE A 44 -4.89 26.25 33.59
C PHE A 44 -6.19 27.05 33.66
N LEU A 45 -6.54 27.62 34.82
CA LEU A 45 -7.76 28.43 34.98
C LEU A 45 -7.75 29.65 34.06
N VAL A 46 -6.64 30.40 34.04
CA VAL A 46 -6.50 31.61 33.19
C VAL A 46 -6.59 31.28 31.70
N ARG A 47 -6.10 30.12 31.26
CA ARG A 47 -6.05 29.78 29.84
C ARG A 47 -7.30 29.05 29.36
N VAL A 48 -7.86 28.17 30.19
CA VAL A 48 -8.93 27.24 29.80
C VAL A 48 -10.32 27.79 30.10
N ILE A 49 -10.54 28.54 31.19
CA ILE A 49 -11.87 29.12 31.47
C ILE A 49 -12.34 30.05 30.34
N PRO A 50 -11.50 30.97 29.81
CA PRO A 50 -11.93 31.84 28.70
C PRO A 50 -12.16 31.10 27.38
N LYS A 51 -11.56 29.91 27.20
CA LYS A 51 -11.72 29.09 25.98
C LYS A 51 -11.44 27.60 26.30
N PRO A 52 -12.48 26.81 26.61
CA PRO A 52 -12.33 25.42 27.08
C PRO A 52 -11.54 24.50 26.14
N SER A 53 -11.61 24.75 24.83
CA SER A 53 -10.88 23.97 23.82
C SER A 53 -9.36 23.99 24.00
N ARG A 54 -8.80 24.96 24.73
CA ARG A 54 -7.35 25.06 24.99
C ARG A 54 -6.83 23.97 25.92
N ALA A 55 -7.69 23.25 26.63
CA ALA A 55 -7.30 22.11 27.46
C ALA A 55 -6.57 21.00 26.65
N THR A 56 -6.79 20.93 25.33
CA THR A 56 -6.15 19.95 24.44
C THR A 56 -4.72 20.32 24.04
N TYR A 57 -4.25 21.53 24.34
CA TYR A 57 -2.92 22.00 23.92
C TYR A 57 -1.81 21.23 24.65
N PRO A 58 -0.64 20.97 24.01
CA PRO A 58 0.44 20.19 24.62
C PRO A 58 0.90 20.71 25.98
N CYS A 59 0.98 22.04 26.15
CA CYS A 59 1.35 22.65 27.42
C CYS A 59 0.29 22.49 28.52
N MET A 60 -0.99 22.48 28.16
CA MET A 60 -2.09 22.23 29.11
C MET A 60 -2.19 20.75 29.49
N LYS A 61 -1.84 19.83 28.58
CA LYS A 61 -1.72 18.41 28.87
C LYS A 61 -0.62 18.10 29.89
N VAL A 62 0.44 18.90 29.94
CA VAL A 62 1.48 18.81 30.97
C VAL A 62 1.03 19.45 32.29
N ALA A 63 0.31 20.57 32.26
CA ALA A 63 -0.14 21.26 33.47
C ALA A 63 -1.30 20.55 34.19
N ALA A 64 -2.20 19.89 33.46
CA ALA A 64 -3.42 19.30 34.00
C ALA A 64 -3.18 18.23 35.10
N PRO A 65 -2.22 17.30 34.98
CA PRO A 65 -1.91 16.35 36.05
C PRO A 65 -1.42 17.01 37.35
N PHE A 66 -0.57 18.04 37.26
CA PHE A 66 -0.06 18.75 38.43
C PHE A 66 -1.13 19.58 39.13
N MET A 67 -2.00 20.25 38.36
CA MET A 67 -3.16 20.95 38.90
C MET A 67 -4.11 19.97 39.60
N SER A 68 -4.55 18.92 38.90
CA SER A 68 -5.53 17.97 39.44
C SER A 68 -5.03 17.25 40.68
N GLY A 69 -3.76 16.84 40.70
CA GLY A 69 -3.14 16.26 41.90
C GLY A 69 -3.08 17.24 43.08
N PHE A 70 -2.76 18.52 42.83
CA PHE A 70 -2.72 19.55 43.87
C PHE A 70 -4.11 19.90 44.42
N VAL A 71 -5.12 20.06 43.56
CA VAL A 71 -6.50 20.33 43.97
C VAL A 71 -7.05 19.13 44.75
N GLY A 72 -6.82 17.91 44.27
CA GLY A 72 -7.18 16.69 44.99
C GLY A 72 -6.54 16.61 46.38
N TYR A 73 -5.26 17.00 46.51
CA TYR A 73 -4.57 17.08 47.80
C TYR A 73 -5.24 18.07 48.76
N LEU A 74 -5.57 19.28 48.29
CA LEU A 74 -6.22 20.28 49.12
C LEU A 74 -7.61 19.85 49.57
N LEU A 75 -8.39 19.25 48.67
CA LEU A 75 -9.72 18.73 48.99
C LEU A 75 -9.66 17.56 49.97
N ALA A 76 -8.70 16.64 49.81
CA ALA A 76 -8.51 15.52 50.73
C ALA A 76 -8.09 16.01 52.12
N VAL A 77 -7.08 16.88 52.21
CA VAL A 77 -6.61 17.43 53.49
C VAL A 77 -7.71 18.27 54.15
N GLY A 78 -8.39 19.15 53.40
CA GLY A 78 -9.47 19.98 53.90
C GLY A 78 -10.66 19.15 54.38
N GLY A 79 -11.13 18.20 53.56
CA GLY A 79 -12.25 17.32 53.86
C GLY A 79 -12.00 16.43 55.08
N LEU A 80 -10.84 15.78 55.17
CA LEU A 80 -10.49 14.97 56.33
C LEU A 80 -10.25 15.81 57.60
N THR A 81 -9.77 17.05 57.48
CA THR A 81 -9.61 17.95 58.65
C THR A 81 -10.96 18.44 59.17
N ALA A 82 -11.92 18.72 58.28
CA ALA A 82 -13.29 19.05 58.67
C ALA A 82 -14.00 17.86 59.34
N LEU A 83 -13.82 16.65 58.78
CA LEU A 83 -14.39 15.41 59.30
C LEU A 83 -13.76 15.03 60.67
N SER A 84 -12.45 15.19 60.84
CA SER A 84 -11.76 14.90 62.11
C SER A 84 -12.17 15.86 63.23
N ARG A 85 -12.39 17.14 62.91
CA ARG A 85 -12.93 18.13 63.85
C ARG A 85 -14.36 17.79 64.28
N LYS A 86 -15.20 17.28 63.36
CA LYS A 86 -16.59 16.90 63.64
C LYS A 86 -16.68 15.60 64.47
N LEU A 87 -15.74 14.67 64.30
CA LEU A 87 -15.74 13.37 64.99
C LEU A 87 -14.95 13.35 66.32
N ARG A 88 -14.33 14.47 66.74
CA ARG A 88 -13.55 14.61 68.00
C ARG A 88 -12.49 13.52 68.28
N SER A 89 -12.14 12.69 67.31
CA SER A 89 -11.14 11.62 67.49
C SER A 89 -9.74 12.11 67.10
N ARG A 90 -8.77 11.97 68.02
CA ARG A 90 -7.33 12.24 67.77
C ARG A 90 -6.61 11.05 67.12
N LEU A 91 -7.32 9.99 66.72
CA LEU A 91 -6.72 8.72 66.27
C LEU A 91 -6.50 8.63 64.75
N ILE A 92 -7.08 9.52 63.95
CA ILE A 92 -6.91 9.47 62.50
C ILE A 92 -5.82 10.46 62.10
N ASN A 93 -4.67 9.93 61.69
CA ASN A 93 -3.58 10.71 61.13
C ASN A 93 -3.98 11.16 59.72
N VAL A 94 -4.79 12.24 59.66
CA VAL A 94 -5.48 12.79 58.48
C VAL A 94 -4.61 12.84 57.22
N ARG A 95 -3.30 13.06 57.38
CA ARG A 95 -2.32 13.10 56.30
C ARG A 95 -2.15 11.75 55.58
N PHE A 96 -2.19 10.63 56.29
CA PHE A 96 -2.04 9.29 55.70
C PHE A 96 -3.31 8.85 54.96
N CYS A 97 -4.49 9.10 55.52
CA CYS A 97 -5.74 8.79 54.84
C CYS A 97 -5.96 9.69 53.61
N ALA A 98 -5.58 10.97 53.67
CA ALA A 98 -5.60 11.86 52.51
C ALA A 98 -4.62 11.40 51.40
N ALA A 99 -3.42 10.94 51.78
CA ALA A 99 -2.45 10.39 50.84
C ALA A 99 -2.94 9.07 50.21
N LEU A 100 -3.59 8.20 50.99
CA LEU A 100 -4.17 6.94 50.49
C LEU A 100 -5.34 7.20 49.53
N MET A 101 -6.22 8.15 49.84
CA MET A 101 -7.32 8.57 48.95
C MET A 101 -6.82 9.24 47.67
N LEU A 102 -5.72 10.00 47.73
CA LEU A 102 -5.05 10.52 46.55
C LEU A 102 -4.45 9.42 45.69
N LEU A 103 -3.77 8.44 46.32
CA LEU A 103 -3.16 7.33 45.61
C LEU A 103 -4.23 6.47 44.93
N THR A 104 -5.31 6.14 45.64
CA THR A 104 -6.46 5.43 45.06
C THR A 104 -7.21 6.28 44.04
N GLY A 105 -7.37 7.59 44.26
CA GLY A 105 -7.97 8.51 43.29
C GLY A 105 -7.16 8.62 42.00
N VAL A 106 -5.82 8.61 42.08
CA VAL A 106 -4.93 8.57 40.91
C VAL A 106 -5.00 7.19 40.24
N ILE A 107 -5.01 6.10 40.99
CA ILE A 107 -5.15 4.74 40.42
C ILE A 107 -6.50 4.56 39.74
N ILE A 108 -7.60 5.03 40.35
CA ILE A 108 -8.94 5.01 39.77
C ILE A 108 -9.01 5.99 38.60
N ALA A 109 -8.43 7.19 38.68
CA ALA A 109 -8.37 8.08 37.53
C ALA A 109 -7.55 7.49 36.38
N MET A 110 -6.49 6.72 36.64
CA MET A 110 -5.73 5.99 35.61
C MET A 110 -6.51 4.77 35.08
N ALA A 111 -7.30 4.11 35.91
CA ALA A 111 -8.13 2.96 35.53
C ALA A 111 -9.45 3.37 34.84
N VAL A 112 -9.94 4.57 35.10
CA VAL A 112 -11.25 5.10 34.66
C VAL A 112 -11.10 6.25 33.66
N THR A 113 -9.90 6.83 33.46
CA THR A 113 -9.63 7.52 32.21
C THR A 113 -9.88 6.52 31.10
N PRO A 114 -10.90 6.70 30.26
CA PRO A 114 -10.97 5.93 29.05
C PRO A 114 -9.68 6.27 28.32
N ALA A 115 -8.83 5.28 28.06
CA ALA A 115 -8.05 5.35 26.83
C ALA A 115 -9.10 5.68 25.78
N ASN A 116 -9.01 6.87 25.18
CA ASN A 116 -10.01 7.40 24.28
C ASN A 116 -9.93 6.58 22.97
N ASN A 117 -10.30 5.30 23.07
CA ASN A 117 -10.53 4.33 22.02
C ASN A 117 -12.01 4.43 21.63
N GLN A 118 -12.49 5.66 21.40
CA GLN A 118 -13.46 5.83 20.32
C GLN A 118 -12.70 5.67 19.00
N GLN A 119 -12.17 4.47 18.74
CA GLN A 119 -12.18 3.98 17.38
C GLN A 119 -13.66 3.72 17.12
N THR A 120 -14.33 4.66 16.48
CA THR A 120 -15.52 4.35 15.69
C THR A 120 -15.22 3.06 14.94
N GLN A 121 -16.06 2.04 15.14
CA GLN A 121 -15.92 0.74 14.48
C GLN A 121 -15.68 1.00 12.99
N LEU A 122 -14.57 0.48 12.47
CA LEU A 122 -14.19 0.69 11.08
C LEU A 122 -15.30 0.12 10.20
N LYS A 123 -15.88 0.95 9.32
CA LYS A 123 -16.86 0.46 8.34
C LYS A 123 -16.15 -0.45 7.34
N MET A 124 -16.75 -1.59 7.07
CA MET A 124 -16.23 -2.61 6.16
C MET A 124 -17.15 -2.75 4.95
N GLY A 125 -16.59 -3.20 3.84
CA GLY A 125 -17.27 -3.43 2.57
C GLY A 125 -17.58 -2.15 1.77
N PRO A 126 -18.02 -2.34 0.52
CA PRO A 126 -18.52 -1.26 -0.32
C PRO A 126 -19.84 -0.68 0.21
N ASP A 127 -20.19 0.53 -0.25
CA ASP A 127 -21.49 1.15 0.07
C ASP A 127 -22.61 0.68 -0.88
N ASP A 128 -22.25 0.27 -2.09
CA ASP A 128 -23.13 -0.29 -3.10
C ASP A 128 -23.15 -1.83 -3.06
N GLY A 129 -24.20 -2.38 -3.67
CA GLY A 129 -24.42 -3.82 -3.75
C GLY A 129 -23.96 -4.41 -5.07
N PRO A 130 -24.02 -5.74 -5.21
CA PRO A 130 -23.73 -6.41 -6.46
C PRO A 130 -24.68 -5.99 -7.59
N ASN A 131 -24.23 -6.19 -8.84
CA ASN A 131 -25.02 -5.94 -10.05
C ASN A 131 -25.51 -4.48 -10.21
N GLN A 132 -24.69 -3.51 -9.81
CA GLN A 132 -24.96 -2.07 -9.98
C GLN A 132 -23.84 -1.44 -10.84
N PRO A 133 -23.80 -1.72 -12.16
CA PRO A 133 -22.73 -1.23 -13.00
C PRO A 133 -22.78 0.31 -13.12
N MET A 134 -21.61 0.93 -13.04
CA MET A 134 -21.42 2.36 -13.23
C MET A 134 -20.32 2.64 -14.25
N GLY A 135 -20.45 3.75 -14.98
CA GLY A 135 -19.52 4.14 -16.04
C GLY A 135 -19.81 3.49 -17.39
N GLU A 136 -18.80 3.45 -18.24
CA GLU A 136 -18.91 3.01 -19.63
C GLU A 136 -17.84 1.96 -19.90
N ALA A 137 -18.30 0.74 -20.19
CA ALA A 137 -17.46 -0.42 -20.39
C ALA A 137 -16.56 -0.28 -21.63
N LYS A 138 -15.30 -0.68 -21.52
CA LYS A 138 -14.26 -0.60 -22.57
C LYS A 138 -13.80 -1.98 -23.03
N GLY A 139 -13.17 -2.05 -24.19
CA GLY A 139 -12.61 -3.27 -24.78
C GLY A 139 -13.31 -3.73 -26.05
N ILE A 140 -12.72 -4.73 -26.72
CA ILE A 140 -13.30 -5.40 -27.90
C ILE A 140 -14.67 -5.99 -27.53
N PHE A 141 -14.73 -6.62 -26.36
CA PHE A 141 -15.96 -6.95 -25.67
C PHE A 141 -16.05 -6.05 -24.44
N PRO A 142 -16.97 -5.07 -24.43
CA PRO A 142 -17.02 -4.06 -23.37
C PRO A 142 -17.07 -4.67 -21.97
N GLY A 143 -16.17 -4.24 -21.08
CA GLY A 143 -16.13 -4.61 -19.66
C GLY A 143 -15.58 -6.01 -19.40
N ARG A 144 -15.11 -6.72 -20.43
CA ARG A 144 -14.63 -8.10 -20.29
C ARG A 144 -13.34 -8.17 -19.50
N VAL A 145 -13.40 -8.87 -18.38
CA VAL A 145 -12.24 -9.43 -17.68
C VAL A 145 -12.21 -10.93 -17.94
N VAL A 146 -11.12 -11.43 -18.50
CA VAL A 146 -10.90 -12.87 -18.64
C VAL A 146 -10.07 -13.35 -17.46
N TRP A 147 -10.63 -14.30 -16.71
CA TRP A 147 -9.91 -15.05 -15.70
C TRP A 147 -9.62 -16.45 -16.22
N VAL A 148 -8.35 -16.84 -16.20
CA VAL A 148 -7.90 -18.20 -16.52
C VAL A 148 -7.29 -18.80 -15.26
N TRP A 149 -7.85 -19.91 -14.80
CA TRP A 149 -7.40 -20.64 -13.63
C TRP A 149 -7.06 -22.08 -14.01
N ASN A 150 -5.91 -22.57 -13.53
CA ASN A 150 -5.52 -23.97 -13.66
C ASN A 150 -4.65 -24.39 -12.46
N PRO A 151 -5.12 -25.31 -11.59
CA PRO A 151 -4.37 -25.71 -10.39
C PRO A 151 -2.99 -26.33 -10.69
N ASP A 152 -2.78 -26.85 -11.91
CA ASP A 152 -1.50 -27.45 -12.33
C ASP A 152 -0.44 -26.40 -12.72
N ALA A 153 -0.76 -25.09 -12.64
CA ALA A 153 0.16 -24.02 -13.00
C ALA A 153 1.31 -23.84 -12.00
N THR A 154 1.07 -24.19 -10.74
CA THR A 154 2.05 -24.08 -9.65
C THR A 154 2.20 -25.40 -8.90
N ASN A 155 3.29 -25.54 -8.16
CA ASN A 155 3.52 -26.69 -7.29
C ASN A 155 2.68 -26.57 -6.00
N GLU A 156 1.61 -27.35 -5.90
CA GLU A 156 0.77 -27.45 -4.70
C GLU A 156 1.55 -27.81 -3.42
N LYS A 157 2.74 -28.43 -3.54
CA LYS A 157 3.57 -28.84 -2.39
C LYS A 157 4.52 -27.75 -1.90
N PHE A 158 4.65 -26.66 -2.66
CA PHE A 158 5.32 -25.48 -2.12
C PHE A 158 4.53 -25.00 -0.90
N GLU A 159 5.22 -24.69 0.20
CA GLU A 159 4.57 -24.24 1.44
C GLU A 159 4.65 -22.73 1.58
N HIS A 160 5.87 -22.19 1.59
CA HIS A 160 6.15 -20.76 1.67
C HIS A 160 7.58 -20.47 1.20
N ASN A 161 7.86 -19.20 0.95
CA ASN A 161 9.21 -18.73 0.67
C ASN A 161 10.17 -19.07 1.82
N ASP A 162 11.22 -19.82 1.52
CA ASP A 162 12.23 -20.25 2.49
C ASP A 162 13.63 -19.83 2.04
N PHE A 163 14.20 -18.90 2.80
CA PHE A 163 15.55 -18.40 2.58
C PHE A 163 16.62 -19.47 2.82
N ALA A 164 16.43 -20.37 3.79
CA ALA A 164 17.44 -21.35 4.19
C ALA A 164 17.63 -22.45 3.13
N THR A 165 16.54 -22.91 2.52
CA THR A 165 16.57 -23.88 1.42
C THR A 165 16.69 -23.21 0.05
N TYR A 166 16.53 -21.89 -0.01
CA TYR A 166 16.45 -21.09 -1.24
C TYR A 166 15.29 -21.52 -2.14
N ASP A 167 14.18 -21.93 -1.52
CA ASP A 167 12.95 -22.30 -2.18
C ASP A 167 11.98 -21.11 -2.21
N TRP A 168 11.61 -20.66 -3.40
CA TRP A 168 10.84 -19.44 -3.61
C TRP A 168 9.71 -19.70 -4.58
N TYR A 169 8.64 -18.91 -4.49
CA TYR A 169 7.50 -19.02 -5.41
C TYR A 169 7.91 -18.84 -6.89
N PHE A 170 8.96 -18.07 -7.17
CA PHE A 170 9.47 -17.87 -8.53
C PHE A 170 10.44 -18.96 -9.00
N SER A 171 10.78 -19.94 -8.17
CA SER A 171 11.68 -21.05 -8.54
C SER A 171 11.06 -21.92 -9.63
N ALA A 172 11.91 -22.44 -10.53
CA ALA A 172 11.46 -23.22 -11.69
C ALA A 172 10.67 -24.47 -11.32
N HIS A 173 11.05 -25.18 -10.25
CA HIS A 173 10.32 -26.37 -9.80
C HIS A 173 8.97 -26.05 -9.13
N ASN A 174 8.67 -24.79 -8.85
CA ASN A 174 7.38 -24.36 -8.30
C ASN A 174 6.39 -23.86 -9.35
N ASN A 175 6.81 -23.79 -10.62
CA ASN A 175 6.00 -23.27 -11.71
C ASN A 175 5.97 -24.29 -12.85
N ASN A 176 4.86 -24.39 -13.56
CA ASN A 176 4.72 -25.24 -14.73
C ASN A 176 4.64 -24.38 -16.01
N PRO A 177 5.76 -24.16 -16.72
CA PRO A 177 5.80 -23.25 -17.87
C PRO A 177 4.85 -23.66 -19.00
N GLU A 178 4.63 -24.95 -19.23
CA GLU A 178 3.73 -25.42 -20.28
C GLU A 178 2.27 -25.05 -19.97
N VAL A 179 1.84 -25.24 -18.72
CA VAL A 179 0.49 -24.87 -18.27
C VAL A 179 0.33 -23.36 -18.28
N ILE A 180 1.31 -22.62 -17.75
CA ILE A 180 1.29 -21.15 -17.73
C ILE A 180 1.18 -20.57 -19.15
N GLY A 181 1.94 -21.10 -20.11
CA GLY A 181 1.86 -20.72 -21.53
C GLY A 181 0.48 -20.96 -22.14
N LYS A 182 -0.12 -22.13 -21.89
CA LYS A 182 -1.50 -22.42 -22.34
C LYS A 182 -2.51 -21.48 -21.70
N MET A 183 -2.38 -21.20 -20.39
CA MET A 183 -3.28 -20.27 -19.70
C MET A 183 -3.19 -18.86 -20.30
N PHE A 184 -1.98 -18.37 -20.60
CA PHE A 184 -1.79 -17.06 -21.21
C PHE A 184 -2.41 -17.01 -22.62
N ARG A 185 -2.12 -18.02 -23.46
CA ARG A 185 -2.68 -18.16 -24.81
C ARG A 185 -4.21 -18.19 -24.77
N ASP A 186 -4.80 -19.00 -23.89
CA ASP A 186 -6.26 -19.07 -23.74
C ASP A 186 -6.85 -17.74 -23.27
N GLY A 187 -6.15 -17.04 -22.37
CA GLY A 187 -6.54 -15.73 -21.89
C GLY A 187 -6.68 -14.70 -23.01
N ILE A 188 -5.64 -14.54 -23.85
CA ILE A 188 -5.65 -13.56 -24.93
C ILE A 188 -6.66 -13.91 -26.04
N LEU A 189 -6.84 -15.21 -26.34
CA LEU A 189 -7.85 -15.67 -27.30
C LEU A 189 -9.27 -15.39 -26.79
N ARG A 190 -9.57 -15.67 -25.52
CA ARG A 190 -10.89 -15.38 -24.92
C ARG A 190 -11.15 -13.88 -24.78
N LEU A 191 -10.11 -13.09 -24.52
CA LEU A 191 -10.22 -11.64 -24.37
C LEU A 191 -10.65 -11.00 -25.70
N THR A 192 -10.13 -11.52 -26.81
CA THR A 192 -10.32 -10.97 -28.16
C THR A 192 -11.40 -11.68 -28.96
N GLY A 193 -11.76 -12.92 -28.59
CA GLY A 193 -12.67 -13.79 -29.36
C GLY A 193 -12.03 -14.39 -30.61
N GLU A 194 -10.72 -14.23 -30.77
CA GLU A 194 -9.97 -14.71 -31.94
C GLU A 194 -9.57 -16.18 -31.80
N LYS A 195 -9.22 -16.80 -32.93
CA LYS A 195 -8.89 -18.24 -32.99
C LYS A 195 -7.40 -18.55 -32.89
N ASN A 196 -6.54 -17.55 -33.03
CA ASN A 196 -5.08 -17.68 -32.93
C ASN A 196 -4.45 -16.39 -32.37
N ALA A 197 -3.25 -16.52 -31.81
CA ALA A 197 -2.59 -15.42 -31.10
C ALA A 197 -2.25 -14.23 -32.00
N ARG A 198 -1.74 -14.47 -33.22
CA ARG A 198 -1.45 -13.40 -34.16
C ARG A 198 -2.67 -12.49 -34.38
N ASN A 199 -3.84 -13.07 -34.65
CA ASN A 199 -5.07 -12.30 -34.83
C ASN A 199 -5.54 -11.64 -33.54
N ALA A 200 -5.35 -12.29 -32.40
CA ALA A 200 -5.69 -11.73 -31.09
C ALA A 200 -4.90 -10.44 -30.83
N TRP A 201 -3.57 -10.47 -30.99
CA TRP A 201 -2.73 -9.29 -30.84
C TRP A 201 -3.04 -8.21 -31.86
N GLU A 202 -3.24 -8.56 -33.13
CA GLU A 202 -3.67 -7.61 -34.16
C GLU A 202 -4.97 -6.90 -33.77
N SER A 203 -5.93 -7.62 -33.17
CA SER A 203 -7.19 -7.05 -32.68
C SER A 203 -6.99 -6.12 -31.49
N VAL A 204 -6.12 -6.48 -30.53
CA VAL A 204 -5.75 -5.62 -29.40
C VAL A 204 -5.13 -4.30 -29.88
N PHE A 205 -4.16 -4.36 -30.81
CA PHE A 205 -3.55 -3.15 -31.39
C PHE A 205 -4.57 -2.31 -32.17
N ARG A 206 -5.42 -2.94 -32.99
CA ARG A 206 -6.47 -2.22 -33.73
C ARG A 206 -7.47 -1.53 -32.82
N TYR A 207 -7.88 -2.20 -31.75
CA TYR A 207 -8.75 -1.60 -30.76
C TYR A 207 -8.08 -0.39 -30.11
N PHE A 208 -6.84 -0.53 -29.64
CA PHE A 208 -6.12 0.57 -29.01
C PHE A 208 -5.92 1.76 -29.95
N ASN A 209 -5.44 1.52 -31.17
CA ASN A 209 -5.17 2.58 -32.15
C ASN A 209 -6.45 3.28 -32.63
N LEU A 210 -7.57 2.56 -32.69
CA LEU A 210 -8.86 3.17 -32.98
C LEU A 210 -9.26 4.15 -31.87
N ASN A 211 -9.10 3.77 -30.61
CA ASN A 211 -9.51 4.61 -29.49
C ASN A 211 -8.55 5.77 -29.21
N LYS A 212 -7.24 5.52 -29.28
CA LYS A 212 -6.21 6.53 -28.94
C LYS A 212 -5.91 7.47 -30.10
N HIS A 213 -5.92 6.96 -31.33
CA HIS A 213 -5.46 7.69 -32.52
C HIS A 213 -6.54 7.87 -33.59
N ASN A 214 -7.75 7.35 -33.38
CA ASN A 214 -8.81 7.29 -34.40
C ASN A 214 -8.36 6.58 -35.68
N GLN A 215 -7.52 5.54 -35.55
CA GLN A 215 -6.95 4.77 -36.66
C GLN A 215 -7.17 3.28 -36.48
N LYS A 216 -7.93 2.65 -37.38
CA LYS A 216 -8.19 1.20 -37.36
C LYS A 216 -7.02 0.40 -37.97
N ARG A 217 -5.86 0.43 -37.33
CA ARG A 217 -4.62 -0.28 -37.76
C ARG A 217 -3.98 -1.07 -36.63
N GLY A 218 -3.27 -2.13 -36.97
CA GLY A 218 -2.42 -2.86 -36.03
C GLY A 218 -1.13 -2.11 -35.70
N TYR A 219 -0.21 -2.84 -35.07
CA TYR A 219 1.16 -2.39 -34.82
C TYR A 219 1.86 -1.95 -36.12
N GLN A 220 2.71 -0.93 -36.05
CA GLN A 220 3.56 -0.46 -37.13
C GLN A 220 5.03 -0.62 -36.76
N ALA A 221 5.86 -0.97 -37.75
CA ALA A 221 7.28 -1.20 -37.55
C ALA A 221 7.95 0.02 -36.89
N GLY A 222 8.66 -0.22 -35.79
CA GLY A 222 9.39 0.81 -35.04
C GLY A 222 8.62 1.40 -33.86
N GLU A 223 7.32 1.13 -33.72
CA GLU A 223 6.57 1.51 -32.53
C GLU A 223 7.10 0.75 -31.29
N LYS A 224 7.19 1.44 -30.16
CA LYS A 224 7.81 0.97 -28.93
C LYS A 224 6.77 0.43 -27.94
N ILE A 225 7.04 -0.72 -27.36
CA ILE A 225 6.24 -1.33 -26.29
C ILE A 225 7.02 -1.26 -24.98
N PHE A 226 6.40 -0.72 -23.93
CA PHE A 226 6.91 -0.78 -22.57
C PHE A 226 6.06 -1.72 -21.70
N ILE A 227 6.68 -2.77 -21.19
CA ILE A 227 6.07 -3.73 -20.25
C ILE A 227 6.42 -3.29 -18.82
N LYS A 228 5.44 -2.75 -18.11
CA LYS A 228 5.54 -2.40 -16.71
C LYS A 228 5.26 -3.64 -15.85
N ILE A 229 6.23 -4.05 -15.03
CA ILE A 229 6.09 -5.16 -14.07
C ILE A 229 5.89 -4.65 -12.64
N ASN A 230 5.30 -5.44 -11.74
CA ASN A 230 5.17 -5.08 -10.32
C ASN A 230 6.40 -5.51 -9.52
N GLN A 231 7.27 -4.55 -9.21
CA GLN A 231 8.50 -4.80 -8.50
C GLN A 231 8.91 -3.55 -7.72
N GLY A 232 9.01 -3.59 -6.40
CA GLY A 232 9.36 -2.39 -5.64
C GLY A 232 9.26 -2.48 -4.12
N GLN A 233 8.68 -3.55 -3.60
CA GLN A 233 8.48 -3.83 -2.19
C GLN A 233 9.82 -4.19 -1.55
N SER A 234 10.62 -5.02 -2.23
CA SER A 234 11.88 -5.56 -1.70
C SER A 234 13.14 -4.88 -2.24
N ARG A 235 13.00 -3.86 -3.09
CA ARG A 235 14.14 -3.19 -3.76
C ARG A 235 15.19 -2.61 -2.81
N TRP A 236 14.79 -2.19 -1.61
CA TRP A 236 15.67 -1.53 -0.63
C TRP A 236 16.49 -2.54 0.17
N VAL A 237 16.20 -3.82 0.02
CA VAL A 237 16.82 -4.92 0.78
C VAL A 237 18.15 -5.34 0.15
N LEU A 238 18.41 -4.99 -1.12
CA LEU A 238 19.68 -5.28 -1.79
C LEU A 238 20.84 -4.44 -1.27
N SER A 239 21.88 -5.12 -0.79
CA SER A 239 23.18 -4.51 -0.47
C SER A 239 23.93 -4.13 -1.75
N GLN A 240 25.04 -3.40 -1.63
CA GLN A 240 25.88 -3.12 -2.79
C GLN A 240 26.46 -4.41 -3.38
N LYS A 241 26.87 -5.37 -2.54
CA LYS A 241 27.37 -6.69 -2.96
C LYS A 241 26.36 -7.44 -3.83
N ASP A 242 25.08 -7.39 -3.50
CA ASP A 242 24.05 -8.07 -4.29
C ASP A 242 23.83 -7.40 -5.64
N LYS A 243 23.88 -6.06 -5.68
CA LYS A 243 23.82 -5.28 -6.94
C LYS A 243 25.02 -5.56 -7.82
N ASP A 244 26.21 -5.65 -7.23
CA ASP A 244 27.46 -6.02 -7.92
C ASP A 244 27.48 -7.50 -8.34
N ASN A 245 26.56 -8.31 -7.81
CA ASN A 245 26.35 -9.69 -8.24
C ASN A 245 25.13 -9.83 -9.17
N GLY A 246 24.72 -8.78 -9.88
CA GLY A 246 23.63 -8.86 -10.86
C GLY A 246 22.22 -8.84 -10.28
N PHE A 247 22.04 -8.28 -9.08
CA PHE A 247 20.74 -8.11 -8.42
C PHE A 247 20.04 -9.43 -8.07
N TYR A 248 20.78 -10.51 -7.82
CA TYR A 248 20.19 -11.75 -7.32
C TYR A 248 19.86 -11.62 -5.84
N LEU A 249 18.86 -12.39 -5.40
CA LEU A 249 18.65 -12.61 -3.98
C LEU A 249 19.85 -13.37 -3.41
N PRO A 250 20.48 -12.89 -2.32
CA PRO A 250 21.62 -13.57 -1.74
C PRO A 250 21.25 -14.97 -1.27
N LYS A 251 22.14 -15.94 -1.48
CA LYS A 251 21.96 -17.33 -0.98
C LYS A 251 22.28 -17.46 0.50
N THR A 252 23.09 -16.55 1.02
CA THR A 252 23.54 -16.53 2.42
C THR A 252 23.60 -15.09 2.89
N LEU A 253 23.28 -14.87 4.17
CA LEU A 253 23.44 -13.58 4.82
C LEU A 253 24.47 -13.71 5.95
N GLU A 254 25.22 -12.64 6.18
CA GLU A 254 26.04 -12.53 7.39
C GLU A 254 25.13 -12.36 8.62
N GLU A 255 25.62 -12.69 9.82
CA GLU A 255 24.81 -12.69 11.05
C GLU A 255 24.17 -11.31 11.34
N ASN A 256 24.90 -10.23 11.08
CA ASN A 256 24.42 -8.84 11.18
C ASN A 256 23.40 -8.46 10.09
N GLU A 257 23.28 -9.24 9.02
CA GLU A 257 22.40 -9.02 7.89
C GLU A 257 21.10 -9.82 7.94
N MET A 258 20.95 -10.75 8.91
CA MET A 258 19.80 -11.65 9.02
C MET A 258 18.44 -10.93 9.08
N ARG A 259 18.40 -9.66 9.50
CA ARG A 259 17.19 -8.83 9.44
C ARG A 259 16.66 -8.60 8.02
N ARG A 260 17.50 -8.74 7.00
CA ARG A 260 17.15 -8.59 5.59
C ARG A 260 16.30 -9.76 5.08
N ALA A 261 16.51 -10.97 5.63
CA ALA A 261 15.81 -12.20 5.22
C ALA A 261 14.28 -12.02 5.18
N ALA A 262 13.70 -11.45 6.24
CA ALA A 262 12.26 -11.21 6.35
C ALA A 262 11.70 -10.22 5.31
N ASN A 263 12.55 -9.48 4.60
CA ASN A 263 12.14 -8.49 3.61
C ASN A 263 12.32 -8.98 2.16
N PHE A 264 12.85 -10.19 1.94
CA PHE A 264 12.88 -10.85 0.62
C PHE A 264 11.62 -11.65 0.30
N VAL A 265 10.74 -11.75 1.29
CA VAL A 265 9.53 -12.57 1.28
C VAL A 265 8.40 -12.04 0.37
N PRO A 266 8.20 -10.72 0.15
CA PRO A 266 7.07 -10.19 -0.62
C PRO A 266 6.84 -10.84 -1.99
N THR A 267 5.57 -11.05 -2.34
CA THR A 267 5.19 -11.47 -3.70
C THR A 267 5.30 -10.28 -4.67
N GLU A 268 6.19 -10.42 -5.65
CA GLU A 268 6.45 -9.48 -6.74
C GLU A 268 6.28 -10.21 -8.08
N GLN A 269 6.59 -9.55 -9.20
CA GLN A 269 6.48 -10.17 -10.51
C GLN A 269 7.41 -11.39 -10.64
N GLY A 270 6.83 -12.57 -10.90
CA GLY A 270 7.58 -13.76 -11.24
C GLY A 270 8.01 -13.79 -12.72
N PRO A 271 8.89 -14.72 -13.11
CA PRO A 271 9.44 -14.72 -14.46
C PRO A 271 8.50 -15.32 -15.51
N TYR A 272 7.65 -16.28 -15.14
CA TYR A 272 7.03 -17.17 -16.12
C TYR A 272 5.87 -16.53 -16.90
N VAL A 273 4.97 -15.77 -16.26
CA VAL A 273 3.90 -15.07 -17.01
C VAL A 273 4.47 -13.97 -17.91
N VAL A 274 5.49 -13.27 -17.43
CA VAL A 274 6.21 -12.25 -18.22
C VAL A 274 6.90 -12.88 -19.43
N LEU A 275 7.51 -14.07 -19.27
CA LEU A 275 8.12 -14.79 -20.38
C LEU A 275 7.08 -15.11 -21.47
N GLU A 276 5.87 -15.48 -21.08
CA GLU A 276 4.78 -15.73 -22.05
C GLU A 276 4.33 -14.45 -22.76
N VAL A 277 4.28 -13.29 -22.08
CA VAL A 277 4.05 -12.00 -22.76
C VAL A 277 5.11 -11.75 -23.84
N LEU A 278 6.40 -12.00 -23.53
CA LEU A 278 7.48 -11.83 -24.49
C LEU A 278 7.35 -12.80 -25.68
N ARG A 279 7.10 -14.09 -25.43
CA ARG A 279 6.87 -15.10 -26.48
C ARG A 279 5.74 -14.71 -27.40
N GLU A 280 4.63 -14.26 -26.83
CA GLU A 280 3.44 -13.83 -27.56
C GLU A 280 3.70 -12.60 -28.43
N LEU A 281 4.31 -11.55 -27.88
CA LEU A 281 4.64 -10.35 -28.65
C LEU A 281 5.65 -10.63 -29.75
N ILE A 282 6.72 -11.37 -29.46
CA ILE A 282 7.84 -11.55 -30.37
C ILE A 282 7.53 -12.62 -31.43
N ASN A 283 7.03 -13.78 -31.01
CA ASN A 283 6.86 -14.92 -31.92
C ASN A 283 5.52 -14.90 -32.66
N GLU A 284 4.44 -14.40 -32.03
CA GLU A 284 3.09 -14.43 -32.62
C GLU A 284 2.73 -13.10 -33.28
N ALA A 285 2.92 -11.99 -32.55
CA ALA A 285 2.65 -10.65 -33.05
C ALA A 285 3.78 -10.08 -33.92
N GLY A 286 4.97 -10.72 -33.92
CA GLY A 286 6.10 -10.34 -34.77
C GLY A 286 6.78 -9.05 -34.37
N ILE A 287 6.70 -8.66 -33.10
CA ILE A 287 7.34 -7.44 -32.60
C ILE A 287 8.85 -7.66 -32.44
N PRO A 288 9.70 -6.82 -33.05
CA PRO A 288 11.15 -6.91 -32.85
C PRO A 288 11.54 -6.69 -31.39
N GLN A 289 12.50 -7.48 -30.89
CA GLN A 289 12.90 -7.45 -29.47
C GLN A 289 13.40 -6.07 -29.04
N GLU A 290 14.13 -5.37 -29.91
CA GLU A 290 14.69 -4.04 -29.67
C GLU A 290 13.64 -2.93 -29.47
N ASN A 291 12.40 -3.20 -29.86
CA ASN A 291 11.25 -2.31 -29.67
C ASN A 291 10.50 -2.59 -28.36
N ILE A 292 10.91 -3.60 -27.61
CA ILE A 292 10.30 -3.97 -26.33
C ILE A 292 11.24 -3.57 -25.20
N SER A 293 10.70 -2.80 -24.25
CA SER A 293 11.35 -2.50 -22.98
C SER A 293 10.56 -3.12 -21.84
N ILE A 294 11.24 -3.58 -20.80
CA ILE A 294 10.60 -4.20 -19.64
C ILE A 294 11.22 -3.72 -18.33
N GLY A 295 10.39 -3.42 -17.33
CA GLY A 295 10.85 -3.17 -15.98
C GLY A 295 9.87 -2.40 -15.12
N ASP A 296 10.28 -2.14 -13.89
CA ASP A 296 9.70 -1.12 -13.02
C ASP A 296 10.70 0.04 -12.95
N PRO A 297 10.48 1.19 -13.62
CA PRO A 297 11.50 2.22 -13.76
C PRO A 297 12.05 2.77 -12.43
N MET A 298 11.31 2.64 -11.33
CA MET A 298 11.78 3.01 -10.00
C MET A 298 12.73 1.96 -9.37
N CYS A 299 12.84 0.75 -9.92
CA CYS A 299 13.43 -0.42 -9.29
C CYS A 299 14.37 -1.23 -10.22
N PRO A 300 15.41 -1.89 -9.68
CA PRO A 300 16.23 -2.81 -10.47
C PRO A 300 15.48 -4.11 -10.77
N ILE A 301 15.60 -4.67 -11.98
CA ILE A 301 15.13 -6.04 -12.29
C ILE A 301 15.96 -7.08 -11.53
N TRP A 302 15.27 -7.98 -10.81
CA TRP A 302 15.91 -9.11 -10.14
C TRP A 302 16.70 -9.99 -11.08
N GLY A 303 17.87 -10.47 -10.63
CA GLY A 303 18.75 -11.31 -11.42
C GLY A 303 18.08 -12.58 -11.96
N HIS A 304 17.30 -13.28 -11.12
CA HIS A 304 16.59 -14.50 -11.50
C HIS A 304 15.53 -14.26 -12.59
N ASN A 305 14.84 -13.10 -12.54
CA ASN A 305 13.87 -12.72 -13.57
C ASN A 305 14.56 -12.42 -14.89
N TYR A 306 15.60 -11.59 -14.83
CA TYR A 306 16.41 -11.26 -16.01
C TYR A 306 16.99 -12.51 -16.68
N GLU A 307 17.54 -13.45 -15.91
CA GLU A 307 18.15 -14.67 -16.45
C GLU A 307 17.14 -15.49 -17.27
N VAL A 308 15.92 -15.66 -16.77
CA VAL A 308 14.87 -16.39 -17.50
C VAL A 308 14.51 -15.69 -18.80
N TRP A 309 14.32 -14.36 -18.77
CA TRP A 309 13.87 -13.60 -19.94
C TRP A 309 14.97 -13.42 -20.99
N ALA A 310 16.15 -12.95 -20.57
CA ALA A 310 17.25 -12.62 -21.46
C ALA A 310 17.88 -13.85 -22.11
N LYS A 311 17.72 -15.04 -21.50
CA LYS A 311 18.15 -16.31 -22.10
C LYS A 311 17.42 -16.60 -23.42
N GLU A 312 16.14 -16.24 -23.51
CA GLU A 312 15.33 -16.46 -24.72
C GLU A 312 15.28 -15.20 -25.60
N PHE A 313 15.21 -14.02 -24.98
CA PHE A 313 15.05 -12.75 -25.67
C PHE A 313 16.13 -11.73 -25.26
N PRO A 314 17.39 -11.92 -25.68
CA PRO A 314 18.51 -11.06 -25.30
C PRO A 314 18.44 -9.65 -25.93
N GLY A 315 17.64 -9.44 -26.98
CA GLY A 315 17.47 -8.15 -27.65
C GLY A 315 16.48 -7.20 -26.97
N VAL A 316 15.74 -7.69 -25.97
CA VAL A 316 14.79 -6.87 -25.19
C VAL A 316 15.55 -5.92 -24.26
N LYS A 317 15.01 -4.71 -24.08
CA LYS A 317 15.59 -3.69 -23.19
C LYS A 317 15.14 -3.91 -21.74
N TYR A 318 15.96 -4.60 -20.95
CA TYR A 318 15.73 -4.81 -19.51
C TYR A 318 16.17 -3.60 -18.70
N LEU A 319 15.24 -2.90 -18.09
CA LEU A 319 15.49 -1.55 -17.55
C LEU A 319 16.18 -1.56 -16.16
N ASP A 320 16.98 -0.52 -15.92
CA ASP A 320 17.46 -0.11 -14.59
C ASP A 320 17.65 1.42 -14.58
N LYS A 321 17.52 2.06 -13.42
CA LYS A 321 17.65 3.53 -13.28
C LYS A 321 19.04 4.01 -12.87
N ASN A 322 19.94 3.10 -12.49
CA ASN A 322 21.24 3.42 -11.92
C ASN A 322 22.41 2.82 -12.72
N THR A 323 22.22 1.78 -13.53
CA THR A 323 23.33 1.09 -14.20
C THR A 323 22.98 0.51 -15.56
N THR A 324 24.01 0.31 -16.38
CA THR A 324 23.98 -0.50 -17.62
C THR A 324 24.66 -1.86 -17.44
N ASN A 325 25.14 -2.18 -16.24
CA ASN A 325 25.79 -3.45 -15.95
C ASN A 325 24.78 -4.61 -16.02
N PHE A 326 25.28 -5.84 -16.17
CA PHE A 326 24.46 -7.06 -16.20
C PHE A 326 23.37 -7.04 -17.28
N GLY A 327 23.66 -6.43 -18.44
CA GLY A 327 22.73 -6.34 -19.57
C GLY A 327 21.50 -5.47 -19.30
N ARG A 328 21.61 -4.50 -18.37
CA ARG A 328 20.56 -3.52 -18.10
C ARG A 328 20.63 -2.33 -19.06
N THR A 329 19.47 -1.73 -19.31
CA THR A 329 19.29 -0.51 -20.11
C THR A 329 18.93 0.64 -19.19
N LEU A 330 19.73 1.70 -19.21
CA LEU A 330 19.55 2.85 -18.32
C LEU A 330 18.35 3.71 -18.75
N VAL A 331 17.40 3.91 -17.83
CA VAL A 331 16.29 4.88 -17.99
C VAL A 331 16.61 6.23 -17.35
N LYS A 332 16.05 7.30 -17.91
CA LYS A 332 16.27 8.66 -17.42
C LYS A 332 14.96 9.36 -17.11
N LEU A 333 14.99 10.29 -16.17
CA LEU A 333 13.84 11.14 -15.89
C LEU A 333 13.63 12.16 -16.99
N THR A 334 12.36 12.50 -17.22
CA THR A 334 11.98 13.65 -18.03
C THR A 334 12.61 14.93 -17.48
N PRO A 335 12.99 15.89 -18.34
CA PRO A 335 13.56 17.16 -17.87
C PRO A 335 12.56 17.96 -17.02
N GLU A 336 11.28 17.94 -17.41
CA GLU A 336 10.17 18.62 -16.74
C GLU A 336 9.15 17.61 -16.18
N PRO A 337 8.36 18.00 -15.15
CA PRO A 337 7.23 17.19 -14.71
C PRO A 337 6.20 17.05 -15.84
N VAL A 338 5.66 15.84 -15.98
CA VAL A 338 4.66 15.51 -17.00
C VAL A 338 3.41 14.85 -16.42
N LEU A 339 3.41 14.60 -15.10
CA LEU A 339 2.27 14.12 -14.33
C LEU A 339 1.91 15.17 -13.29
N PHE A 340 0.66 15.61 -13.30
CA PHE A 340 0.13 16.67 -12.44
C PHE A 340 -0.99 16.10 -11.59
N TYR A 341 -0.91 16.18 -10.27
CA TYR A 341 -1.97 15.63 -9.43
C TYR A 341 -3.14 16.62 -9.34
N SER A 342 -4.37 16.11 -9.42
CA SER A 342 -5.55 16.94 -9.67
C SER A 342 -6.01 17.78 -8.48
N ASP A 343 -5.51 17.48 -7.28
CA ASP A 343 -5.61 18.37 -6.12
C ASP A 343 -4.68 19.60 -6.19
N LYS A 344 -3.87 19.68 -7.26
CA LYS A 344 -2.93 20.78 -7.57
C LYS A 344 -1.84 21.00 -6.52
N THR A 345 -1.58 20.01 -5.66
CA THR A 345 -0.60 20.15 -4.58
C THR A 345 0.82 19.75 -4.99
N ILE A 346 0.95 18.82 -5.93
CA ILE A 346 2.22 18.22 -6.32
C ILE A 346 2.23 17.84 -7.81
N THR A 347 3.43 17.65 -8.34
CA THR A 347 3.69 17.12 -9.69
C THR A 347 4.84 16.13 -9.65
N ASP A 348 4.93 15.30 -10.69
CA ASP A 348 5.98 14.30 -10.86
C ASP A 348 6.56 14.28 -12.28
N LYS A 349 7.85 14.00 -12.32
CA LYS A 349 8.55 13.56 -13.53
C LYS A 349 8.24 12.08 -13.78
N LEU A 350 8.28 11.66 -15.02
CA LEU A 350 8.25 10.25 -15.41
C LEU A 350 9.60 9.86 -16.01
N TYR A 351 9.72 8.60 -16.44
CA TYR A 351 10.90 8.12 -17.15
C TYR A 351 10.71 8.23 -18.67
N ASP A 352 11.81 8.45 -19.39
CA ASP A 352 11.88 8.55 -20.85
C ASP A 352 11.19 7.38 -21.56
N VAL A 353 11.48 6.14 -21.13
CA VAL A 353 10.87 4.93 -21.69
C VAL A 353 9.34 4.93 -21.64
N ILE A 354 8.73 5.60 -20.67
CA ILE A 354 7.27 5.70 -20.54
C ILE A 354 6.71 6.74 -21.52
N VAL A 355 7.36 7.90 -21.58
CA VAL A 355 6.92 9.02 -22.43
C VAL A 355 7.14 8.71 -23.91
N GLU A 356 8.15 7.91 -24.22
CA GLU A 356 8.47 7.48 -25.59
C GLU A 356 7.71 6.22 -26.03
N ALA A 357 7.00 5.52 -25.14
CA ALA A 357 6.28 4.30 -25.50
C ALA A 357 5.00 4.61 -26.28
N ASP A 358 4.83 3.94 -27.42
CA ASP A 358 3.58 3.97 -28.18
C ASP A 358 2.50 3.13 -27.49
N TYR A 359 2.92 2.06 -26.82
CA TYR A 359 2.07 1.12 -26.09
C TYR A 359 2.67 0.75 -24.72
N LEU A 360 1.85 0.79 -23.67
CA LEU A 360 2.21 0.25 -22.36
C LEU A 360 1.47 -1.07 -22.09
N ILE A 361 2.13 -2.07 -21.55
CA ILE A 361 1.49 -3.27 -20.99
C ILE A 361 1.68 -3.21 -19.47
N ASN A 362 0.59 -3.24 -18.69
CA ASN A 362 0.66 -3.10 -17.24
C ASN A 362 0.42 -4.45 -16.57
N MET A 363 1.48 -5.00 -15.97
CA MET A 363 1.45 -6.24 -15.21
C MET A 363 1.52 -5.95 -13.71
N THR A 364 0.67 -6.64 -12.95
CA THR A 364 0.67 -6.59 -11.48
C THR A 364 0.42 -7.95 -10.86
N ASN A 365 0.63 -8.09 -9.55
CA ASN A 365 0.25 -9.28 -8.81
C ASN A 365 -1.12 -9.09 -8.12
N LEU A 366 -1.88 -10.18 -7.96
CA LEU A 366 -3.07 -10.25 -7.11
C LEU A 366 -2.63 -10.20 -5.63
N LYS A 367 -2.63 -9.01 -5.01
CA LYS A 367 -2.23 -8.86 -3.61
C LYS A 367 -2.92 -7.72 -2.87
N SER A 368 -3.05 -7.92 -1.56
CA SER A 368 -3.54 -6.91 -0.62
C SER A 368 -2.48 -5.83 -0.35
N HIS A 369 -2.89 -4.74 0.31
CA HIS A 369 -1.99 -3.69 0.75
C HIS A 369 -2.52 -3.03 2.02
N MET A 370 -1.68 -2.86 3.04
CA MET A 370 -2.08 -2.36 4.35
C MET A 370 -2.71 -0.95 4.30
N ILE A 371 -2.08 -0.06 3.55
CA ILE A 371 -2.49 1.35 3.46
C ILE A 371 -3.60 1.60 2.41
N ALA A 372 -3.43 1.01 1.21
CA ALA A 372 -4.31 1.23 0.07
C ALA A 372 -5.48 0.24 -0.01
N GLY A 373 -5.53 -0.78 0.86
CA GLY A 373 -6.44 -1.92 0.79
C GLY A 373 -5.94 -2.99 -0.17
N ILE A 374 -5.67 -2.61 -1.41
CA ILE A 374 -5.23 -3.49 -2.50
C ILE A 374 -4.03 -2.92 -3.28
N SER A 375 -3.31 -3.78 -4.00
CA SER A 375 -2.20 -3.39 -4.87
C SER A 375 -2.31 -4.05 -6.24
N LEU A 376 -3.17 -3.49 -7.09
CA LEU A 376 -3.40 -3.93 -8.46
C LEU A 376 -2.79 -2.94 -9.48
N THR A 377 -3.40 -2.82 -10.66
CA THR A 377 -2.83 -2.19 -11.86
C THR A 377 -2.74 -0.67 -11.74
N ALA A 378 -3.72 -0.02 -11.11
CA ALA A 378 -3.71 1.42 -10.85
C ALA A 378 -2.55 1.79 -9.92
N LYS A 379 -2.31 0.98 -8.87
CA LYS A 379 -1.20 1.17 -7.94
C LYS A 379 0.15 0.82 -8.55
N SER A 380 0.20 -0.10 -9.52
CA SER A 380 1.44 -0.47 -10.23
C SER A 380 2.14 0.74 -10.86
N HIS A 381 1.39 1.78 -11.24
CA HIS A 381 1.94 3.03 -11.77
C HIS A 381 2.76 3.84 -10.75
N PHE A 382 2.73 3.52 -9.46
CA PHE A 382 3.70 4.06 -8.50
C PHE A 382 5.15 3.68 -8.82
N GLY A 383 5.40 2.63 -9.61
CA GLY A 383 6.73 2.30 -10.13
C GLY A 383 7.19 3.21 -11.28
N ASN A 384 6.28 4.01 -11.85
CA ASN A 384 6.56 4.85 -13.01
C ASN A 384 6.93 6.29 -12.64
N ILE A 385 6.70 6.70 -11.39
CA ILE A 385 6.98 8.06 -10.93
C ILE A 385 8.47 8.27 -10.65
N GLY A 386 8.98 9.44 -11.02
CA GLY A 386 10.39 9.80 -10.95
C GLY A 386 10.92 10.14 -9.55
N ARG A 387 10.43 9.48 -8.51
CA ARG A 387 10.86 9.65 -7.12
C ARG A 387 11.41 8.34 -6.56
N ALA A 388 12.07 8.43 -5.41
CA ALA A 388 12.55 7.24 -4.71
C ALA A 388 11.39 6.36 -4.19
N THR A 389 10.24 6.95 -3.84
CA THR A 389 9.05 6.24 -3.34
C THR A 389 7.80 7.05 -3.68
N ALA A 390 6.65 6.39 -3.72
CA ALA A 390 5.33 7.05 -3.79
C ALA A 390 4.79 7.54 -2.43
N GLY A 391 5.63 7.59 -1.39
CA GLY A 391 5.20 7.95 -0.03
C GLY A 391 4.54 9.33 0.08
N HIS A 392 4.87 10.26 -0.83
CA HIS A 392 4.24 11.58 -0.91
C HIS A 392 2.79 11.54 -1.38
N LEU A 393 2.32 10.43 -1.96
CA LEU A 393 0.94 10.23 -2.44
C LEU A 393 0.04 9.49 -1.43
N HIS A 394 0.62 8.98 -0.36
CA HIS A 394 -0.09 8.11 0.60
C HIS A 394 -1.20 8.83 1.37
N TYR A 395 -1.25 10.17 1.36
CA TYR A 395 -2.34 10.94 1.98
C TYR A 395 -3.70 10.68 1.30
N SER A 396 -3.70 10.20 0.05
CA SER A 396 -4.92 9.90 -0.72
C SER A 396 -5.49 8.50 -0.44
N HIS A 397 -4.76 7.62 0.26
CA HIS A 397 -5.21 6.26 0.55
C HIS A 397 -6.19 6.20 1.73
N PRO A 398 -6.99 5.12 1.88
CA PRO A 398 -7.89 4.93 3.02
C PRO A 398 -7.20 5.05 4.39
N ALA A 399 -5.98 4.51 4.51
CA ALA A 399 -5.13 4.72 5.67
C ALA A 399 -4.11 5.85 5.42
N ASN A 400 -3.89 6.69 6.43
CA ASN A 400 -2.82 7.69 6.41
C ASN A 400 -1.61 7.20 7.22
N ARG A 401 -0.42 7.36 6.64
CA ARG A 401 0.91 6.98 7.20
C ARG A 401 1.11 5.48 7.41
N ARG A 402 2.38 5.10 7.63
CA ARG A 402 2.82 3.72 7.98
C ARG A 402 2.21 3.15 9.27
N GLY A 403 1.38 3.90 9.99
CA GLY A 403 0.75 3.47 11.25
C GLY A 403 -0.61 2.80 11.09
N GLY A 404 -1.11 2.60 9.85
CA GLY A 404 -2.36 1.89 9.59
C GLY A 404 -3.62 2.57 10.14
N ARG A 405 -3.62 3.91 10.25
CA ARG A 405 -4.79 4.64 10.74
C ARG A 405 -5.73 4.99 9.59
N TYR A 406 -6.89 4.37 9.57
CA TYR A 406 -7.95 4.54 8.58
C TYR A 406 -8.73 5.85 8.78
N GLU A 407 -8.04 6.97 8.56
CA GLU A 407 -8.57 8.32 8.76
C GLU A 407 -9.17 8.93 7.46
N ASN A 408 -9.00 8.27 6.31
CA ASN A 408 -9.44 8.75 5.00
C ASN A 408 -10.26 7.68 4.23
N THR A 409 -11.06 6.91 4.97
CA THR A 409 -12.01 5.91 4.47
C THR A 409 -13.26 6.54 3.85
N GLY A 410 -14.07 5.70 3.23
CA GLY A 410 -15.33 6.10 2.59
C GLY A 410 -15.14 6.73 1.22
N TYR A 411 -16.24 7.24 0.69
CA TYR A 411 -16.36 7.66 -0.70
C TYR A 411 -16.23 9.17 -0.89
N ARG A 412 -16.04 9.58 -2.15
CA ARG A 412 -15.87 10.98 -2.59
C ARG A 412 -14.67 11.65 -1.92
N LYS A 413 -13.59 10.88 -1.72
CA LYS A 413 -12.29 11.40 -1.28
C LYS A 413 -11.36 11.49 -2.48
N TYR A 414 -10.48 12.48 -2.51
CA TYR A 414 -9.49 12.54 -3.59
C TYR A 414 -8.62 11.28 -3.58
N ARG A 415 -8.70 10.49 -4.67
CA ARG A 415 -7.89 9.30 -4.89
C ARG A 415 -6.93 9.54 -6.03
N VAL A 416 -5.63 9.44 -5.74
CA VAL A 416 -4.55 9.65 -6.73
C VAL A 416 -4.54 8.58 -7.83
N PHE A 417 -5.16 7.43 -7.59
CA PHE A 417 -5.22 6.37 -8.59
C PHE A 417 -5.99 6.78 -9.84
N VAL A 418 -6.99 7.67 -9.71
CA VAL A 418 -7.72 8.21 -10.88
C VAL A 418 -6.80 9.07 -11.76
N ASP A 419 -5.87 9.83 -11.18
CA ASP A 419 -4.85 10.57 -11.96
C ASP A 419 -3.91 9.63 -12.72
N LEU A 420 -3.47 8.54 -12.08
CA LEU A 420 -2.57 7.58 -12.69
C LEU A 420 -3.25 6.79 -13.82
N MET A 421 -4.51 6.40 -13.62
CA MET A 421 -5.31 5.75 -14.65
C MET A 421 -5.64 6.73 -15.78
N GLY A 422 -5.85 8.01 -15.46
CA GLY A 422 -6.22 9.04 -16.40
C GLY A 422 -5.07 9.71 -17.15
N SER A 423 -3.80 9.50 -16.78
CA SER A 423 -2.68 10.15 -17.49
C SER A 423 -2.48 9.58 -18.89
N LYS A 424 -2.28 10.46 -19.89
CA LYS A 424 -1.97 10.09 -21.28
C LYS A 424 -0.71 9.26 -21.46
N TYR A 425 0.19 9.25 -20.48
CA TYR A 425 1.44 8.47 -20.51
C TYR A 425 1.33 7.13 -19.77
N LEU A 426 0.32 6.98 -18.90
CA LEU A 426 0.16 5.84 -18.01
C LEU A 426 -1.08 5.04 -18.38
N GLY A 427 -2.18 5.16 -17.62
CA GLY A 427 -3.37 4.35 -17.86
C GLY A 427 -3.97 4.53 -19.25
N GLN A 428 -4.07 5.77 -19.77
CA GLN A 428 -4.58 6.00 -21.13
C GLN A 428 -3.60 5.57 -22.24
N ASN A 429 -2.34 5.24 -21.90
CA ASN A 429 -1.37 4.66 -22.83
C ASN A 429 -1.30 3.12 -22.75
N THR A 430 -2.12 2.49 -21.90
CA THR A 430 -2.04 1.06 -21.64
C THR A 430 -2.84 0.28 -22.67
N LEU A 431 -2.17 -0.63 -23.37
CA LEU A 431 -2.68 -1.53 -24.39
C LEU A 431 -3.51 -2.67 -23.80
N ILE A 432 -3.03 -3.27 -22.71
CA ILE A 432 -3.66 -4.38 -21.99
C ILE A 432 -3.22 -4.37 -20.52
N TRP A 433 -4.15 -4.71 -19.63
CA TRP A 433 -3.91 -4.86 -18.20
C TRP A 433 -3.91 -6.34 -17.83
N ILE A 434 -2.92 -6.76 -17.05
CA ILE A 434 -2.73 -8.15 -16.64
C ILE A 434 -2.51 -8.21 -15.13
N VAL A 435 -3.32 -9.02 -14.43
CA VAL A 435 -3.10 -9.36 -13.03
C VAL A 435 -2.62 -10.82 -12.97
N GLU A 436 -1.38 -11.03 -12.54
CA GLU A 436 -0.82 -12.33 -12.24
C GLU A 436 -1.22 -12.74 -10.81
N GLY A 437 -1.88 -13.89 -10.71
CA GLY A 437 -2.21 -14.53 -9.44
C GLY A 437 -1.80 -15.99 -9.47
N LEU A 438 -0.63 -16.36 -10.01
CA LEU A 438 -0.11 -17.72 -9.84
C LEU A 438 0.04 -18.04 -8.35
N PHE A 439 0.75 -17.15 -7.65
CA PHE A 439 0.85 -17.14 -6.19
C PHE A 439 0.24 -15.82 -5.66
N GLY A 440 -0.95 -15.90 -5.07
CA GLY A 440 -1.62 -14.74 -4.47
C GLY A 440 -0.79 -14.17 -3.31
N GLY A 441 -0.70 -12.84 -3.22
CA GLY A 441 0.05 -12.19 -2.15
C GLY A 441 -0.62 -12.36 -0.79
N GLY A 442 0.17 -12.29 0.28
CA GLY A 442 -0.29 -12.39 1.67
C GLY A 442 -1.11 -11.18 2.15
N ALA A 443 -1.30 -11.10 3.46
CA ALA A 443 -2.21 -10.14 4.10
C ALA A 443 -1.77 -8.66 4.04
N SER A 444 -0.55 -8.40 3.53
CA SER A 444 -0.10 -7.04 3.21
C SER A 444 0.99 -7.06 2.13
N GLU A 445 1.35 -5.88 1.63
CA GLU A 445 2.34 -5.69 0.57
C GLU A 445 3.76 -6.17 0.93
N ILE A 446 4.05 -6.36 2.22
CA ILE A 446 5.37 -6.81 2.70
C ILE A 446 5.42 -8.31 2.98
N LYS A 447 4.34 -9.05 2.70
CA LYS A 447 4.24 -10.49 2.97
C LYS A 447 4.32 -11.28 1.68
N GLY A 448 4.87 -12.49 1.78
CA GLY A 448 4.94 -13.43 0.68
C GLY A 448 3.62 -14.10 0.39
N PRO A 449 3.61 -15.11 -0.48
CA PRO A 449 2.38 -15.71 -0.91
C PRO A 449 1.78 -16.61 0.17
N VAL A 450 0.46 -16.76 0.14
CA VAL A 450 -0.29 -17.76 0.91
C VAL A 450 -1.24 -18.50 -0.02
N LYS A 451 -1.64 -19.70 0.39
CA LYS A 451 -2.73 -20.43 -0.25
C LYS A 451 -4.06 -19.77 0.10
N TYR A 452 -4.92 -19.59 -0.89
CA TYR A 452 -6.19 -18.89 -0.74
C TYR A 452 -7.31 -19.89 -0.41
N PHE A 453 -8.22 -19.54 0.49
CA PHE A 453 -9.31 -20.42 0.88
C PHE A 453 -10.55 -20.31 -0.01
N MET A 454 -10.73 -19.19 -0.72
CA MET A 454 -11.92 -19.02 -1.55
C MET A 454 -11.97 -20.11 -2.61
N ALA A 455 -13.18 -20.55 -2.94
CA ALA A 455 -13.36 -21.36 -4.13
C ALA A 455 -12.93 -20.54 -5.37
N PRO A 456 -12.36 -21.19 -6.39
CA PRO A 456 -12.11 -22.62 -6.51
C PRO A 456 -10.74 -23.07 -5.93
N PHE A 457 -9.98 -22.18 -5.29
CA PHE A 457 -8.63 -22.47 -4.79
C PHE A 457 -8.64 -23.44 -3.62
N ASN A 458 -9.60 -23.33 -2.70
CA ASN A 458 -9.86 -24.33 -1.65
C ASN A 458 -8.60 -24.74 -0.86
N ASN A 459 -7.87 -23.74 -0.33
CA ASN A 459 -6.57 -23.91 0.35
C ASN A 459 -5.45 -24.39 -0.60
N ASP A 460 -5.41 -23.82 -1.80
CA ASP A 460 -4.34 -23.96 -2.77
C ASP A 460 -3.85 -22.59 -3.26
N TRP A 461 -2.80 -22.56 -4.08
CA TRP A 461 -2.36 -21.35 -4.75
C TRP A 461 -3.45 -20.82 -5.69
N SER A 462 -3.49 -19.50 -5.86
CA SER A 462 -4.53 -18.88 -6.68
C SER A 462 -4.43 -19.26 -8.15
N ASN A 463 -3.27 -19.70 -8.66
CA ASN A 463 -3.17 -20.40 -9.95
C ASN A 463 -3.86 -19.67 -11.13
N SER A 464 -3.78 -18.33 -11.14
CA SER A 464 -4.66 -17.46 -11.93
C SER A 464 -3.91 -16.44 -12.79
N ILE A 465 -4.47 -16.13 -13.96
CA ILE A 465 -4.12 -14.97 -14.78
C ILE A 465 -5.41 -14.22 -15.12
N PHE A 466 -5.44 -12.90 -14.91
CA PHE A 466 -6.53 -12.04 -15.33
C PHE A 466 -6.08 -11.08 -16.43
N MET A 467 -6.90 -10.86 -17.45
CA MET A 467 -6.62 -9.93 -18.55
C MET A 467 -7.84 -9.08 -18.89
N SER A 468 -7.63 -7.82 -19.23
CA SER A 468 -8.69 -6.90 -19.62
C SER A 468 -8.18 -5.80 -20.54
N LEU A 469 -9.10 -5.24 -21.33
CA LEU A 469 -8.93 -3.98 -22.08
C LEU A 469 -9.72 -2.82 -21.45
N ASP A 470 -10.35 -3.07 -20.29
CA ASP A 470 -11.01 -2.10 -19.44
C ASP A 470 -10.23 -2.00 -18.10
N PRO A 471 -9.62 -0.84 -17.80
CA PRO A 471 -8.82 -0.66 -16.59
C PRO A 471 -9.65 -0.67 -15.30
N VAL A 472 -10.92 -0.28 -15.34
CA VAL A 472 -11.75 -0.23 -14.14
C VAL A 472 -12.35 -1.60 -13.87
N ALA A 473 -12.75 -2.34 -14.92
CA ALA A 473 -13.33 -3.68 -14.75
C ALA A 473 -12.33 -4.66 -14.12
N ILE A 474 -11.05 -4.65 -14.55
CA ILE A 474 -10.03 -5.55 -13.98
C ILE A 474 -9.68 -5.21 -12.53
N GLU A 475 -9.71 -3.93 -12.17
CA GLU A 475 -9.58 -3.49 -10.77
C GLU A 475 -10.76 -3.99 -9.93
N SER A 476 -11.97 -3.91 -10.47
CA SER A 476 -13.20 -4.34 -9.80
C SER A 476 -13.18 -5.84 -9.51
N VAL A 477 -12.85 -6.66 -10.51
CA VAL A 477 -12.73 -8.12 -10.33
C VAL A 477 -11.62 -8.46 -9.35
N GLY A 478 -10.42 -7.88 -9.51
CA GLY A 478 -9.32 -8.15 -8.59
C GLY A 478 -9.63 -7.71 -7.15
N TYR A 479 -10.36 -6.61 -6.97
CA TYR A 479 -10.84 -6.14 -5.68
C TYR A 479 -11.80 -7.15 -5.03
N ASP A 480 -12.76 -7.65 -5.79
CA ASP A 480 -13.74 -8.62 -5.30
C ASP A 480 -13.10 -9.95 -4.89
N PHE A 481 -12.10 -10.45 -5.65
CA PHE A 481 -11.28 -11.60 -5.25
C PHE A 481 -10.56 -11.33 -3.92
N LEU A 482 -9.86 -10.20 -3.81
CA LEU A 482 -9.08 -9.87 -2.61
C LEU A 482 -9.99 -9.60 -1.40
N ARG A 483 -11.16 -8.98 -1.57
CA ARG A 483 -12.14 -8.77 -0.51
C ARG A 483 -12.72 -10.08 -0.01
N THR A 484 -12.97 -11.02 -0.92
CA THR A 484 -13.50 -12.34 -0.58
C THR A 484 -12.47 -13.19 0.16
N GLU A 485 -11.19 -13.08 -0.20
CA GLU A 485 -10.13 -13.78 0.54
C GLU A 485 -9.85 -13.13 1.90
N TRP A 486 -9.70 -11.80 1.91
CA TRP A 486 -9.26 -11.02 3.05
C TRP A 486 -10.42 -10.23 3.65
N ASN A 487 -11.42 -10.97 4.16
CA ASN A 487 -12.62 -10.42 4.79
C ASN A 487 -12.54 -10.36 6.33
N GLY A 488 -11.51 -10.93 6.94
CA GLY A 488 -11.28 -11.01 8.39
C GLY A 488 -11.84 -12.27 9.08
N GLU A 489 -12.46 -13.18 8.32
CA GLU A 489 -13.08 -14.40 8.86
C GLU A 489 -12.15 -15.62 8.78
N ARG A 490 -11.33 -15.67 7.73
CA ARG A 490 -10.35 -16.74 7.48
C ARG A 490 -9.09 -16.53 8.28
N LYS A 491 -8.31 -17.61 8.44
CA LYS A 491 -7.02 -17.60 9.14
C LYS A 491 -5.95 -18.28 8.29
N HIS A 492 -5.22 -17.48 7.54
CA HIS A 492 -4.12 -17.95 6.71
C HIS A 492 -2.87 -18.28 7.54
N ASP A 493 -1.92 -18.94 6.89
CA ASP A 493 -0.60 -19.24 7.46
C ASP A 493 0.03 -17.98 8.09
N PRO A 494 0.36 -18.01 9.40
CA PRO A 494 0.92 -16.86 10.12
C PRO A 494 2.27 -16.37 9.56
N VAL A 495 2.99 -17.14 8.74
CA VAL A 495 4.24 -16.71 8.08
C VAL A 495 4.00 -15.45 7.25
N ASN A 496 2.92 -15.43 6.47
CA ASN A 496 2.61 -14.37 5.50
C ASN A 496 1.30 -13.63 5.80
N ASN A 497 0.79 -13.80 7.02
CA ASN A 497 -0.45 -13.19 7.49
C ASN A 497 -0.19 -12.20 8.65
N ASP A 498 -1.07 -11.21 8.80
CA ASP A 498 -1.10 -10.29 9.95
C ASP A 498 -2.53 -9.77 10.17
N SER A 499 -3.00 -8.86 9.31
CA SER A 499 -4.35 -8.29 9.37
C SER A 499 -5.14 -8.66 8.10
N GLU A 500 -6.14 -9.53 8.25
CA GLU A 500 -6.81 -10.23 7.13
C GLU A 500 -8.03 -9.50 6.58
N PHE A 501 -8.06 -8.17 6.68
CA PHE A 501 -9.27 -7.39 6.38
C PHE A 501 -9.02 -6.18 5.49
N HIS A 502 -7.78 -5.92 5.08
CA HIS A 502 -7.41 -4.67 4.40
C HIS A 502 -8.22 -4.36 3.13
N PRO A 503 -8.46 -5.32 2.21
CA PRO A 503 -9.30 -5.08 1.05
C PRO A 503 -10.75 -4.78 1.44
N ASN A 504 -11.24 -5.33 2.56
CA ASN A 504 -12.61 -5.16 3.00
C ASN A 504 -12.86 -3.81 3.73
N ILE A 505 -11.91 -2.87 3.73
CA ILE A 505 -12.09 -1.56 4.36
C ILE A 505 -12.93 -0.66 3.47
N ASN A 506 -13.85 0.11 4.06
CA ASN A 506 -14.74 0.98 3.31
C ASN A 506 -13.99 2.10 2.55
N GLY A 507 -14.33 2.26 1.26
CA GLY A 507 -13.73 3.25 0.36
C GLY A 507 -12.39 2.84 -0.25
N VAL A 508 -12.03 1.55 -0.21
CA VAL A 508 -10.88 1.01 -0.96
C VAL A 508 -11.10 1.12 -2.46
N ASP A 509 -12.32 0.90 -2.91
CA ASP A 509 -12.82 0.98 -4.29
C ASP A 509 -13.29 2.38 -4.72
N ASP A 510 -13.23 3.39 -3.85
CA ASP A 510 -13.67 4.77 -4.14
C ASP A 510 -13.02 5.35 -5.41
N TYR A 511 -11.78 4.95 -5.74
CA TYR A 511 -11.14 5.36 -6.99
C TYR A 511 -11.76 4.70 -8.23
N MET A 512 -12.31 3.49 -8.11
CA MET A 512 -13.02 2.81 -9.20
C MET A 512 -14.35 3.52 -9.48
N HIS A 513 -15.09 3.92 -8.45
CA HIS A 513 -16.30 4.74 -8.58
C HIS A 513 -16.02 6.07 -9.28
N GLN A 514 -14.91 6.73 -8.92
CA GLN A 514 -14.51 8.01 -9.50
C GLN A 514 -13.97 7.87 -10.93
N ALA A 515 -13.28 6.77 -11.25
CA ALA A 515 -12.82 6.46 -12.59
C ALA A 515 -13.98 6.09 -13.54
N ALA A 516 -15.03 5.48 -13.00
CA ALA A 516 -16.23 5.08 -13.73
C ALA A 516 -17.24 6.23 -13.91
N ASP A 517 -17.48 7.05 -12.88
CA ASP A 517 -18.48 8.12 -12.94
C ASP A 517 -18.01 9.41 -12.27
N ARG A 518 -18.04 10.50 -13.05
CA ARG A 518 -17.70 11.86 -12.59
C ARG A 518 -18.62 12.35 -11.48
N ALA A 519 -19.84 11.82 -11.37
CA ALA A 519 -20.75 12.14 -10.28
C ALA A 519 -20.21 11.71 -8.90
N ASN A 520 -19.20 10.83 -8.86
CA ASN A 520 -18.54 10.39 -7.62
C ASN A 520 -17.29 11.22 -7.28
N TRP A 521 -16.91 12.21 -8.10
CA TRP A 521 -15.75 13.04 -7.81
C TRP A 521 -15.94 13.86 -6.51
N PRO A 522 -14.87 14.04 -5.73
CA PRO A 522 -14.90 14.93 -4.56
C PRO A 522 -15.22 16.37 -4.97
N GLU A 523 -15.84 17.13 -4.07
CA GLU A 523 -16.10 18.55 -4.29
C GLU A 523 -14.80 19.31 -4.55
N GLY A 524 -14.79 20.15 -5.59
CA GLY A 524 -13.64 20.98 -5.96
C GLY A 524 -12.51 20.24 -6.68
N ILE A 525 -12.65 18.93 -6.93
CA ILE A 525 -11.66 18.15 -7.69
C ILE A 525 -12.15 17.96 -9.13
N ILE A 526 -11.25 18.26 -10.07
CA ILE A 526 -11.41 17.93 -11.49
C ILE A 526 -10.16 17.16 -11.89
N TYR A 527 -10.34 15.89 -12.24
CA TYR A 527 -9.24 15.03 -12.66
C TYR A 527 -8.70 15.46 -14.03
N ASP A 528 -7.49 16.02 -14.08
CA ASP A 528 -6.75 16.43 -15.28
C ASP A 528 -5.24 16.22 -15.04
N PRO A 529 -4.78 14.97 -15.11
CA PRO A 529 -3.43 14.59 -14.73
C PRO A 529 -2.35 15.04 -15.72
N ASP A 530 -2.76 15.52 -16.88
CA ASP A 530 -1.87 16.02 -17.93
C ASP A 530 -1.82 17.55 -17.97
N ASN A 531 -2.55 18.22 -17.05
CA ASN A 531 -2.70 19.67 -16.98
C ASN A 531 -3.08 20.30 -18.33
N SER A 532 -3.98 19.62 -19.04
CA SER A 532 -4.40 19.93 -20.40
C SER A 532 -5.57 20.92 -20.45
N GLY A 533 -6.23 21.15 -19.32
CA GLY A 533 -7.52 21.84 -19.25
C GLY A 533 -8.72 20.97 -19.61
N THR A 534 -8.49 19.71 -20.02
CA THR A 534 -9.54 18.73 -20.33
C THR A 534 -9.59 17.65 -19.24
N PRO A 535 -10.74 17.47 -18.56
CA PRO A 535 -10.85 16.43 -17.56
C PRO A 535 -10.76 15.03 -18.18
N VAL A 536 -10.24 14.07 -17.41
CA VAL A 536 -10.16 12.66 -17.82
C VAL A 536 -11.52 12.13 -18.29
N PRO A 537 -11.59 11.32 -19.36
CA PRO A 537 -12.82 10.68 -19.78
C PRO A 537 -13.28 9.65 -18.73
N VAL A 538 -14.46 9.06 -18.93
CA VAL A 538 -14.84 7.83 -18.21
C VAL A 538 -13.83 6.75 -18.59
N LEU A 539 -13.18 6.17 -17.58
CA LEU A 539 -12.03 5.29 -17.79
C LEU A 539 -12.43 3.82 -17.97
N GLY A 540 -13.64 3.44 -17.55
CA GLY A 540 -14.12 2.06 -17.63
C GLY A 540 -15.44 1.86 -16.89
N VAL A 541 -15.85 0.59 -16.76
CA VAL A 541 -17.01 0.19 -15.95
C VAL A 541 -16.55 -0.37 -14.60
N HIS A 542 -17.25 0.04 -13.54
CA HIS A 542 -17.13 -0.57 -12.21
C HIS A 542 -18.41 -1.33 -11.87
N GLU A 543 -18.26 -2.53 -11.33
CA GLU A 543 -19.36 -3.37 -10.85
C GLU A 543 -18.80 -4.39 -9.84
N HIS A 544 -19.64 -4.81 -8.88
CA HIS A 544 -19.36 -5.93 -8.00
C HIS A 544 -20.06 -7.21 -8.45
N TRP A 545 -19.36 -8.34 -8.36
CA TRP A 545 -19.95 -9.64 -8.61
C TRP A 545 -21.08 -9.98 -7.62
N ASN A 546 -22.03 -10.79 -8.06
CA ASN A 546 -23.15 -11.24 -7.25
C ASN A 546 -22.79 -12.35 -6.26
N ASN A 547 -21.84 -13.22 -6.62
CA ASN A 547 -21.43 -14.36 -5.82
C ASN A 547 -19.97 -14.74 -6.15
N PRO A 548 -19.09 -14.97 -5.16
CA PRO A 548 -17.71 -15.40 -5.41
C PRO A 548 -17.53 -16.80 -6.03
N VAL A 549 -18.60 -17.56 -6.29
CA VAL A 549 -18.51 -18.95 -6.79
C VAL A 549 -19.17 -19.20 -8.15
N ASP A 550 -19.91 -18.23 -8.71
CA ASP A 550 -20.70 -18.39 -9.95
C ASP A 550 -20.21 -17.51 -11.09
#